data_AF-A0A4S4KAD0-F1
#
_entry.id   AF-A0A4S4KAD0-F1
#
_cell.length_a   1.000
_cell.length_b   1.000
_cell.length_c   1.000
_cell.angle_alpha   90.00
_cell.angle_beta   90.00
_cell.angle_gamma   90.00
#
_symmetry.space_group_name_H-M   'P 1'
#
loop_
_entity.id
_entity.type
_entity.pdbx_description
1 polymer ?
#
loop_
_entity_poly.entity_id
_entity_poly.type
_entity_poly.pdbx_seq_one_letter_code
_entity_poly.pdbx_strand_id
1 'polypeptide(L)'
;MRAGGRRRGARGVLASTLRDAHAAVDTMLSDLLPLPLQTQTGAVSPPSSVGVLHGEVEDVLLNADADMGSVPREVVAAMAERLVMNYDDWKKVDEEEQRRGKEKGKERERMLWDEARKFISSSP
;
A
#
# COMPACT_ATOMS: atom_id res chain seq x y z
N MET A 1 3.78 9.56 -7.76
CA MET A 1 2.50 9.06 -8.32
C MET A 1 1.48 8.80 -7.21
N ARG A 2 0.17 8.86 -7.51
CA ARG A 2 -0.92 8.63 -6.54
C ARG A 2 -2.00 7.78 -7.22
N ALA A 3 -2.68 6.93 -6.46
CA ALA A 3 -3.80 6.12 -6.91
C ALA A 3 -5.00 6.20 -5.95
N GLY A 4 -6.16 5.81 -6.43
CA GLY A 4 -7.41 5.72 -5.68
C GLY A 4 -7.92 7.08 -5.19
N GLY A 5 -8.52 7.10 -4.00
CA GLY A 5 -9.07 8.32 -3.40
C GLY A 5 -8.03 9.43 -3.22
N ARG A 6 -6.74 9.09 -3.09
CA ARG A 6 -5.65 10.08 -2.99
C ARG A 6 -5.39 10.81 -4.32
N ARG A 7 -5.82 10.23 -5.45
CA ARG A 7 -5.71 10.83 -6.80
C ARG A 7 -6.98 11.56 -7.21
N ARG A 8 -8.16 10.98 -6.95
CA ARG A 8 -9.46 11.50 -7.44
C ARG A 8 -10.39 12.10 -6.38
N GLY A 9 -9.97 12.13 -5.12
CA GLY A 9 -10.81 12.48 -3.98
C GLY A 9 -11.72 11.32 -3.53
N ALA A 10 -12.42 11.49 -2.41
CA ALA A 10 -13.28 10.47 -1.77
C ALA A 10 -14.62 10.23 -2.50
N ARG A 11 -14.62 10.16 -3.83
CA ARG A 11 -15.82 10.09 -4.68
C ARG A 11 -15.95 8.78 -5.48
N GLY A 12 -14.99 7.86 -5.37
CA GLY A 12 -14.95 6.61 -6.14
C GLY A 12 -15.34 5.37 -5.34
N VAL A 13 -16.08 4.46 -5.96
CA VAL A 13 -16.34 3.09 -5.44
C VAL A 13 -15.11 2.18 -5.64
N LEU A 14 -15.06 1.04 -4.96
CA LEU A 14 -13.92 0.09 -5.01
C LEU A 14 -13.50 -0.28 -6.44
N ALA A 15 -14.45 -0.57 -7.33
CA ALA A 15 -14.15 -0.90 -8.73
C ALA A 15 -13.45 0.25 -9.48
N SER A 16 -13.84 1.50 -9.20
CA SER A 16 -13.18 2.66 -9.79
C SER A 16 -11.76 2.81 -9.23
N THR A 17 -11.57 2.62 -7.93
CA THR A 17 -10.25 2.66 -7.27
C THR A 17 -9.32 1.61 -7.84
N LEU A 18 -9.82 0.39 -8.08
CA LEU A 18 -9.06 -0.69 -8.70
C LEU A 18 -8.56 -0.29 -10.10
N ARG A 19 -9.44 0.21 -10.97
CA ARG A 19 -9.05 0.67 -12.31
C ARG A 19 -8.02 1.81 -12.29
N ASP A 20 -8.13 2.70 -11.31
CA ASP A 20 -7.13 3.77 -11.13
C ASP A 20 -5.75 3.23 -10.80
N ALA A 21 -5.71 2.24 -9.91
CA ALA A 21 -4.47 1.63 -9.46
C ALA A 21 -3.79 0.93 -10.64
N HIS A 22 -4.54 0.21 -11.47
CA HIS A 22 -4.01 -0.37 -12.70
C HIS A 22 -3.41 0.68 -13.63
N ALA A 23 -4.15 1.74 -13.96
CA ALA A 23 -3.63 2.80 -14.83
C ALA A 23 -2.37 3.48 -14.27
N ALA A 24 -2.28 3.64 -12.94
CA ALA A 24 -1.08 4.16 -12.29
C ALA A 24 0.12 3.18 -12.42
N VAL A 25 -0.12 1.88 -12.25
CA VAL A 25 0.91 0.84 -12.43
C VAL A 25 1.36 0.75 -13.88
N ASP A 26 0.46 0.84 -14.86
CA ASP A 26 0.80 0.82 -16.28
C ASP A 26 1.74 1.98 -16.65
N THR A 27 1.50 3.15 -16.04
CA THR A 27 2.37 4.32 -16.20
C THR A 27 3.74 4.05 -15.56
N MET A 28 3.79 3.51 -14.35
CA MET A 28 5.07 3.16 -13.67
C MET A 28 5.90 2.16 -14.49
N LEU A 29 5.25 1.13 -15.03
CA LEU A 29 5.93 0.13 -15.86
C LEU A 29 6.43 0.73 -17.18
N SER A 30 5.66 1.64 -17.78
CA SER A 30 6.06 2.35 -19.00
C SER A 30 7.27 3.27 -18.75
N ASP A 31 7.34 3.91 -17.58
CA ASP A 31 8.47 4.75 -17.20
C ASP A 31 9.73 3.93 -16.90
N LEU A 32 9.57 2.74 -16.32
CA LEU A 32 10.67 1.85 -15.92
C LEU A 32 11.27 1.07 -17.10
N LEU A 33 10.44 0.68 -18.07
CA LEU A 33 10.85 -0.14 -19.20
C LEU A 33 11.19 0.74 -20.42
N PRO A 34 12.46 0.81 -20.87
CA PRO A 34 12.80 1.51 -22.11
C PRO A 34 12.12 0.81 -23.31
N LEU A 35 11.21 1.52 -23.98
CA LEU A 35 10.32 1.01 -25.05
C LEU A 35 11.05 0.51 -26.32
N PRO A 36 10.42 -0.37 -27.16
CA PRO A 36 8.97 -0.56 -27.27
C PRO A 36 8.48 -2.01 -27.17
N LEU A 37 7.72 -2.31 -26.11
CA LEU A 37 6.60 -3.25 -26.23
C LEU A 37 5.30 -2.44 -26.11
N GLN A 38 4.61 -2.28 -27.25
CA GLN A 38 3.24 -1.79 -27.26
C GLN A 38 2.33 -2.85 -26.64
N THR A 39 2.08 -2.77 -25.33
CA THR A 39 0.90 -3.40 -24.73
C THR A 39 -0.31 -2.53 -25.09
N GLN A 40 -1.02 -2.93 -26.14
CA GLN A 40 -2.26 -2.27 -26.56
C GLN A 40 -3.37 -2.60 -25.56
N THR A 41 -3.71 -1.65 -24.70
CA THR A 41 -5.00 -1.63 -24.01
C THR A 41 -5.59 -0.22 -24.04
N GLY A 42 -6.65 -0.06 -24.86
CA GLY A 42 -7.68 0.99 -24.82
C GLY A 42 -7.26 2.43 -24.52
N ALA A 43 -7.12 3.24 -25.57
CA ALA A 43 -6.72 4.65 -25.50
C ALA A 43 -7.72 5.55 -24.73
N VAL A 44 -7.20 6.30 -23.76
CA VAL A 44 -7.69 7.64 -23.41
C VAL A 44 -6.48 8.57 -23.45
N SER A 45 -6.55 9.62 -24.28
CA SER A 45 -5.44 10.53 -24.58
C SER A 45 -4.87 11.22 -23.32
N PRO A 46 -3.54 11.35 -23.19
CA PRO A 46 -2.93 12.17 -22.14
C PRO A 46 -3.00 13.66 -22.52
N PRO A 47 -3.27 14.58 -21.57
CA PRO A 47 -3.04 16.00 -21.80
C PRO A 47 -1.54 16.31 -21.74
N SER A 48 -1.00 16.84 -22.83
CA SER A 48 0.33 17.47 -22.86
C SER A 48 0.36 18.68 -21.94
N SER A 49 1.34 18.76 -21.04
CA SER A 49 1.81 20.05 -20.54
C SER A 49 3.26 19.95 -20.07
N VAL A 50 4.12 20.65 -20.80
CA VAL A 50 5.49 21.02 -20.43
C VAL A 50 5.41 22.18 -19.43
N GLY A 51 6.19 22.14 -18.35
CA GLY A 51 6.30 23.26 -17.40
C GLY A 51 7.31 22.97 -16.29
N VAL A 52 8.29 23.85 -16.14
CA VAL A 52 9.61 23.66 -15.51
C VAL A 52 9.64 24.19 -14.07
N LEU A 53 10.50 23.59 -13.22
CA LEU A 53 11.50 24.21 -12.30
C LEU A 53 11.55 23.57 -10.91
N HIS A 54 12.72 22.98 -10.65
CA HIS A 54 13.22 22.51 -9.37
C HIS A 54 13.13 23.62 -8.32
N GLY A 55 12.34 23.38 -7.27
CA GLY A 55 12.31 24.16 -6.04
C GLY A 55 12.75 23.27 -4.89
N GLU A 56 13.78 23.73 -4.19
CA GLU A 56 14.52 23.05 -3.13
C GLU A 56 13.61 22.39 -2.08
N VAL A 57 13.65 21.07 -2.03
CA VAL A 57 13.22 20.27 -0.88
C VAL A 57 14.43 19.40 -0.57
N GLU A 58 14.93 19.46 0.66
CA GLU A 58 16.08 18.66 1.11
C GLU A 58 16.05 17.27 0.49
N ASP A 59 17.10 17.01 -0.27
CA ASP A 59 17.35 15.78 -1.00
C ASP A 59 17.58 14.66 0.03
N VAL A 60 16.48 14.14 0.58
CA VAL A 60 16.47 12.77 1.12
C VAL A 60 16.71 11.89 -0.09
N LEU A 61 18.00 11.74 -0.43
CA LEU A 61 18.53 10.90 -1.47
C LEU A 61 17.82 9.55 -1.35
N LEU A 62 16.85 9.33 -2.24
CA LEU A 62 16.24 8.03 -2.42
C LEU A 62 17.40 7.05 -2.59
N ASN A 63 17.44 5.99 -1.78
CA ASN A 63 18.52 5.01 -1.84
C ASN A 63 18.59 4.45 -3.27
N ALA A 64 19.57 4.91 -4.04
CA ALA A 64 19.70 4.59 -5.47
C ALA A 64 20.00 3.10 -5.68
N ASP A 65 20.62 2.46 -4.68
CA ASP A 65 20.97 1.04 -4.65
C ASP A 65 20.04 0.26 -3.72
N ALA A 66 18.76 0.65 -3.63
CA ALA A 66 17.78 -0.11 -2.88
C ALA A 66 17.62 -1.51 -3.51
N ASP A 67 17.96 -2.54 -2.73
CA ASP A 67 17.65 -3.91 -3.09
C ASP A 67 16.13 -4.14 -3.01
N MET A 68 15.50 -4.23 -4.19
CA MET A 68 14.06 -4.44 -4.32
C MET A 68 13.62 -5.84 -3.85
N GLY A 69 14.56 -6.78 -3.67
CA GLY A 69 14.29 -8.16 -3.24
C GLY A 69 14.32 -8.36 -1.73
N SER A 70 14.81 -7.39 -0.95
CA SER A 70 14.87 -7.47 0.50
C SER A 70 14.01 -6.42 1.19
N VAL A 71 13.60 -6.74 2.42
CA VAL A 71 12.88 -5.81 3.27
C VAL A 71 13.88 -4.80 3.85
N PRO A 72 13.59 -3.49 3.80
CA PRO A 72 14.47 -2.47 4.38
C PRO A 72 14.79 -2.74 5.85
N ARG A 73 16.04 -2.47 6.26
CA ARG A 73 16.54 -2.81 7.62
C ARG A 73 15.73 -2.15 8.72
N GLU A 74 15.23 -0.95 8.48
CA GLU A 74 14.38 -0.17 9.38
C GLU A 74 13.06 -0.90 9.64
N VAL A 75 12.48 -1.53 8.61
CA VAL A 75 11.25 -2.32 8.73
C VAL A 75 11.54 -3.60 9.51
N VAL A 76 12.67 -4.27 9.26
CA VAL A 76 13.08 -5.46 10.03
C VAL A 76 13.28 -5.13 11.52
N ALA A 77 13.94 -4.02 11.84
CA ALA A 77 14.10 -3.56 13.22
C ALA A 77 12.75 -3.23 13.87
N ALA A 78 11.87 -2.52 13.16
CA ALA A 78 10.53 -2.17 13.65
C ALA A 78 9.62 -3.40 13.84
N MET A 79 9.82 -4.47 13.05
CA MET A 79 9.17 -5.76 13.27
C MET A 79 9.66 -6.42 14.57
N ALA A 80 10.97 -6.40 14.84
CA ALA A 80 11.54 -6.91 16.10
C ALA A 80 11.02 -6.13 17.32
N GLU A 81 10.83 -4.82 17.18
CA GLU A 81 10.25 -3.95 18.22
C GLU A 81 8.71 -4.01 18.30
N ARG A 82 8.06 -4.84 17.46
CA ARG A 82 6.60 -4.97 17.37
C ARG A 82 5.90 -3.62 17.18
N LEU A 83 6.51 -2.76 16.36
CA LEU A 83 5.94 -1.49 15.88
C LEU A 83 5.25 -1.67 14.53
N VAL A 84 5.65 -2.68 13.76
CA VAL A 84 5.03 -3.07 12.48
C VAL A 84 4.32 -4.40 12.64
N MET A 85 3.10 -4.49 12.11
CA MET A 85 2.33 -5.73 12.02
C MET A 85 2.55 -6.35 10.65
N ASN A 86 3.07 -7.58 10.61
CA ASN A 86 3.16 -8.33 9.36
C ASN A 86 1.81 -9.01 9.04
N TYR A 87 1.74 -9.67 7.89
CA TYR A 87 0.50 -10.31 7.44
C TYR A 87 0.06 -11.47 8.36
N ASP A 88 1.00 -12.28 8.86
CA ASP A 88 0.69 -13.42 9.72
C ASP A 88 0.15 -12.97 11.08
N ASP A 89 0.72 -11.90 11.64
CA ASP A 89 0.22 -11.24 12.84
C ASP A 89 -1.21 -10.71 12.61
N TRP A 90 -1.43 -10.01 11.50
CA TRP A 90 -2.76 -9.52 11.14
C TRP A 90 -3.78 -10.65 11.02
N LYS A 91 -3.38 -11.79 10.44
CA LYS A 91 -4.25 -12.96 10.30
C LYS A 91 -4.64 -13.56 11.65
N LYS A 92 -3.71 -13.64 12.62
CA LYS A 92 -4.02 -14.03 14.01
C LYS A 92 -5.05 -13.08 14.63
N VAL A 93 -4.92 -11.77 14.42
CA VAL A 93 -5.90 -10.77 14.89
C VAL A 93 -7.28 -11.03 14.25
N ASP A 94 -7.35 -11.18 12.93
CA ASP A 94 -8.60 -11.41 12.19
C ASP A 94 -9.34 -12.66 12.68
N GLU A 95 -8.62 -13.77 12.91
CA GLU A 95 -9.19 -15.01 13.46
C GLU A 95 -9.79 -14.81 14.86
N GLU A 96 -9.11 -14.05 15.73
CA GLU A 96 -9.60 -13.76 17.08
C GLU A 96 -10.81 -12.80 17.06
N GLU A 97 -10.82 -11.79 16.18
CA GLU A 97 -12.00 -10.93 16.00
C GLU A 97 -13.21 -11.75 15.55
N GLN A 98 -13.04 -12.68 14.62
CA GLN A 98 -14.10 -13.60 14.18
C GLN A 98 -14.57 -14.50 15.33
N ARG A 99 -13.66 -15.07 16.12
CA ARG A 99 -13.99 -15.91 17.29
C ARG A 99 -14.87 -15.15 18.30
N ARG A 100 -14.49 -13.93 18.66
CA ARG A 100 -15.27 -13.04 19.56
C ARG A 100 -16.61 -12.63 18.95
N GLY A 101 -16.64 -12.40 17.64
CA GLY A 101 -17.86 -12.06 16.92
C GLY A 101 -18.90 -13.18 16.97
N LYS A 102 -18.45 -14.42 16.73
CA LYS A 102 -19.31 -15.61 16.70
C LYS A 102 -20.08 -15.82 18.01
N GLU A 103 -19.44 -15.60 19.16
CA GLU A 103 -20.08 -15.69 20.49
C GLU A 103 -21.25 -14.70 20.66
N LYS A 104 -21.23 -13.60 19.90
CA LYS A 104 -22.23 -12.53 19.93
C LYS A 104 -23.16 -12.54 18.70
N GLY A 105 -23.05 -13.54 17.84
CA GLY A 105 -23.80 -13.61 16.58
C GLY A 105 -23.41 -12.56 15.54
N LYS A 106 -22.20 -11.99 15.62
CA LYS A 106 -21.62 -11.07 14.63
C LYS A 106 -20.61 -11.81 13.74
N GLU A 107 -20.32 -11.26 12.56
CA GLU A 107 -19.21 -11.75 11.71
C GLU A 107 -17.86 -11.67 12.45
N ARG A 108 -17.63 -10.53 13.11
CA ARG A 108 -16.42 -10.25 13.88
C ARG A 108 -16.70 -9.21 14.97
N GLU A 109 -15.90 -9.22 16.02
CA GLU A 109 -15.85 -8.15 17.03
C GLU A 109 -14.47 -7.50 16.96
N ARG A 110 -14.42 -6.27 16.44
CA ARG A 110 -13.16 -5.58 16.12
C ARG A 110 -12.40 -5.16 17.37
N MET A 111 -11.08 -5.32 17.33
CA MET A 111 -10.15 -4.85 18.35
C MET A 111 -9.65 -3.44 18.04
N LEU A 112 -9.46 -2.62 19.07
CA LEU A 112 -8.70 -1.37 18.91
C LEU A 112 -7.21 -1.68 18.72
N TRP A 113 -6.46 -0.71 18.21
CA TRP A 113 -5.03 -0.88 17.92
C TRP A 113 -4.22 -1.40 19.12
N ASP A 114 -4.41 -0.80 20.31
CA ASP A 114 -3.69 -1.22 21.52
C ASP A 114 -4.07 -2.64 21.97
N GLU A 115 -5.30 -3.05 21.73
CA GLU A 115 -5.77 -4.41 22.04
C GLU A 115 -5.18 -5.43 21.08
N ALA A 116 -5.15 -5.14 19.78
CA ALA A 116 -4.53 -5.97 18.77
C ALA A 116 -3.02 -6.12 19.04
N ARG A 117 -2.34 -5.03 19.39
CA ARG A 117 -0.91 -5.05 19.74
C ARG A 117 -0.65 -5.89 20.99
N LYS A 118 -1.48 -5.75 22.04
CA LYS A 118 -1.39 -6.58 23.24
C LYS A 118 -1.64 -8.06 22.93
N PHE A 119 -2.67 -8.37 22.15
CA PHE A 119 -3.01 -9.73 21.75
C PHE A 119 -1.85 -10.42 21.05
N ILE A 120 -1.27 -9.80 20.02
CA ILE A 120 -0.11 -10.34 19.30
C ILE A 120 1.12 -10.42 20.21
N SER A 121 1.28 -9.50 21.16
CA SER A 121 2.40 -9.57 22.09
C SER A 121 2.32 -10.73 23.09
N SER A 122 1.10 -11.15 23.43
CA SER A 122 0.80 -12.24 24.37
C SER A 122 0.58 -13.60 23.71
N SER A 123 0.39 -13.63 22.39
CA SER A 123 0.18 -14.85 21.62
C SER A 123 1.54 -15.39 21.16
N PRO A 124 1.86 -16.66 21.43
CA PRO A 124 3.11 -17.27 20.98
C PRO A 124 3.25 -17.36 19.44
#